data_AF-A0A6J6FCN0-F1
#
_entry.id   AF-A0A6J6FCN0-F1
#
_cell.length_a   1.000
_cell.length_b   1.000
_cell.length_c   1.000
_cell.angle_alpha   90.00
_cell.angle_beta   90.00
_cell.angle_gamma   90.00
#
_symmetry.space_group_name_H-M   'P 1'
#
loop_
_entity.id
_entity.type
_entity.pdbx_description
1 polymer ?
#
loop_
_entity_poly.entity_id
_entity_poly.type
_entity_poly.pdbx_seq_one_letter_code
_entity_poly.pdbx_strand_id
1 'polypeptide(L)'
;MTVAGKGGRPKKWKSDADRVRAYRARQRGEAEPATIEQAIDEGGDFADYIARIAELEQKVAAGRRIASQHVARLRKLDGEKWELQRRLERMERELESLQETHARVTQQRDQLMAVLNAWAEPDGGAPADDVADQLSRAERRRRAREELRRRPS
;
A
#
# COMPACT_ATOMS: atom_id res chain seq x y z
N MET A 1 -20.16 -66.82 46.40
CA MET A 1 -18.72 -66.78 46.08
C MET A 1 -18.47 -65.73 45.02
N THR A 2 -17.92 -64.57 45.41
CA THR A 2 -17.46 -63.54 44.48
C THR A 2 -15.98 -63.80 44.19
N VAL A 3 -15.68 -64.27 42.98
CA VAL A 3 -14.29 -64.56 42.57
C VAL A 3 -13.53 -63.25 42.44
N ALA A 4 -12.64 -62.98 43.38
CA ALA A 4 -11.61 -61.96 43.29
C ALA A 4 -10.60 -62.37 42.20
N GLY A 5 -10.30 -61.46 41.25
CA GLY A 5 -9.15 -61.62 40.36
C GLY A 5 -9.38 -61.50 38.85
N LYS A 6 -10.62 -61.41 38.34
CA LYS A 6 -10.84 -61.07 36.92
C LYS A 6 -10.97 -59.55 36.76
N GLY A 7 -9.84 -58.85 36.70
CA GLY A 7 -9.74 -57.44 36.26
C GLY A 7 -10.11 -57.23 34.79
N GLY A 8 -10.99 -58.07 34.24
CA GLY A 8 -11.55 -57.93 32.91
C GLY A 8 -12.65 -56.88 32.93
N ARG A 9 -12.60 -55.97 31.95
CA ARG A 9 -13.60 -54.93 31.73
C ARG A 9 -15.01 -55.55 31.71
N PRO A 10 -15.93 -55.15 32.61
CA PRO A 10 -17.32 -55.56 32.52
C PRO A 10 -17.87 -55.20 31.14
N LYS A 11 -18.53 -56.15 30.47
CA LYS A 11 -18.98 -56.03 29.07
C LYS A 11 -19.85 -54.80 28.79
N LYS A 12 -20.47 -54.22 29.84
CA LYS A 12 -21.29 -53.01 29.77
C LYS A 12 -20.50 -51.69 29.64
N TRP A 13 -19.20 -51.67 29.90
CA TRP A 13 -18.43 -50.41 29.92
C TRP A 13 -17.46 -50.34 28.75
N LYS A 14 -17.76 -49.48 27.78
CA LYS A 14 -16.99 -49.32 26.53
C LYS A 14 -15.96 -48.19 26.55
N SER A 15 -15.92 -47.37 27.60
CA SER A 15 -14.85 -46.39 27.87
C SER A 15 -14.33 -46.48 29.30
N ASP A 16 -13.06 -46.11 29.52
CA ASP A 16 -12.50 -45.98 30.87
C ASP A 16 -13.17 -44.83 31.66
N ALA A 17 -13.61 -43.79 30.94
CA ALA A 17 -14.37 -42.69 31.51
C ALA A 17 -15.70 -43.15 32.14
N ASP A 18 -16.38 -44.12 31.52
CA ASP A 18 -17.64 -44.69 32.05
C ASP A 18 -17.40 -45.50 33.32
N ARG A 19 -16.32 -46.29 33.32
CA ARG A 19 -15.89 -47.06 34.49
C ARG A 19 -15.58 -46.13 35.67
N VAL A 20 -14.81 -45.07 35.44
CA VAL A 20 -14.42 -44.11 36.49
C VAL A 20 -15.64 -43.38 37.03
N ARG A 21 -16.59 -42.97 36.16
CA ARG A 21 -17.85 -42.35 36.58
C ARG A 21 -18.70 -43.30 37.43
N ALA A 22 -18.88 -44.54 36.97
CA ALA A 22 -19.63 -45.55 37.73
C ALA A 22 -18.97 -45.88 39.08
N TYR A 23 -17.63 -45.98 39.11
CA TYR A 23 -16.90 -46.19 40.36
C TYR A 23 -17.08 -45.02 41.35
N ARG A 24 -16.97 -43.77 40.88
CA ARG A 24 -17.19 -42.57 41.71
C ARG A 24 -18.62 -42.43 42.20
N ALA A 25 -19.62 -42.89 41.44
CA ALA A 25 -21.02 -42.89 41.86
C ALA A 25 -21.24 -43.91 42.99
N ARG A 26 -20.70 -45.13 42.87
CA ARG A 26 -20.75 -46.14 43.94
C ARG A 26 -20.10 -45.66 45.24
N GLN A 27 -18.95 -44.99 45.14
CA GLN A 27 -18.27 -44.42 46.32
C GLN A 27 -19.11 -43.36 47.04
N ARG A 28 -20.04 -42.71 46.34
CA ARG A 28 -20.95 -41.70 46.88
C ARG A 28 -22.33 -42.26 47.26
N GLY A 29 -22.58 -43.55 47.05
CA GLY A 29 -23.91 -44.15 47.24
C GLY A 29 -24.95 -43.68 46.22
N GLU A 30 -24.52 -43.07 45.12
CA GLU A 30 -25.40 -42.62 44.03
C GLU A 30 -25.68 -43.78 43.05
N ALA A 31 -26.79 -43.69 42.32
CA ALA A 31 -27.09 -44.61 41.23
C ALA A 31 -25.99 -44.56 40.15
N GLU A 32 -25.65 -45.71 39.55
CA GLU A 32 -24.66 -45.74 38.47
C GLU A 32 -25.15 -44.88 37.29
N PRO A 33 -24.36 -43.90 36.81
CA PRO A 33 -24.74 -43.09 35.67
C PRO A 33 -24.83 -43.96 34.41
N ALA A 34 -25.78 -43.62 33.54
CA ALA A 34 -25.92 -44.22 32.22
C ALA A 34 -24.58 -44.18 31.45
N THR A 35 -24.30 -45.22 30.67
CA THR A 35 -23.12 -45.20 29.80
C THR A 35 -23.29 -44.11 28.73
N ILE A 36 -22.18 -43.64 28.13
CA ILE A 36 -22.26 -42.64 27.05
C ILE A 36 -23.21 -43.10 25.93
N GLU A 37 -23.17 -44.38 25.56
CA GLU A 37 -24.07 -44.93 24.54
C GLU A 37 -25.54 -44.93 25.00
N GLN A 38 -25.83 -45.27 26.25
CA GLN A 38 -27.19 -45.18 26.80
C GLN A 38 -27.68 -43.74 26.91
N ALA A 39 -26.82 -42.79 27.28
CA ALA A 39 -27.15 -41.37 27.33
C ALA A 39 -27.37 -40.76 25.94
N ILE A 40 -26.73 -41.31 24.91
CA ILE A 40 -26.97 -40.98 23.49
C ILE A 40 -28.31 -41.57 23.03
N ASP A 41 -28.59 -42.83 23.38
CA ASP A 41 -29.82 -43.54 22.99
C ASP A 41 -31.08 -43.05 23.75
N GLU A 42 -30.94 -42.56 24.99
CA GLU A 42 -32.01 -41.98 25.80
C GLU A 42 -32.32 -40.50 25.44
N GLY A 43 -31.55 -39.91 24.53
CA GLY A 43 -32.09 -39.06 23.46
C GLY A 43 -32.61 -37.65 23.78
N GLY A 44 -32.34 -37.05 24.94
CA GLY A 44 -32.77 -35.68 25.24
C GLY A 44 -31.69 -34.64 24.95
N ASP A 45 -30.89 -34.32 25.96
CA ASP A 45 -30.05 -33.11 25.94
C ASP A 45 -28.68 -33.31 25.26
N PHE A 46 -28.12 -34.52 25.29
CA PHE A 46 -26.77 -34.76 24.75
C PHE A 46 -26.72 -34.71 23.22
N ALA A 47 -27.74 -35.26 22.55
CA ALA A 47 -27.88 -35.15 21.10
C ALA A 47 -27.99 -33.70 20.65
N ASP A 48 -28.76 -32.88 21.40
CA ASP A 48 -28.90 -31.45 21.17
C ASP A 48 -27.57 -30.69 21.33
N TYR A 49 -26.76 -31.04 22.35
CA TYR A 49 -25.43 -30.45 22.50
C TYR A 49 -24.50 -30.79 21.33
N ILE A 50 -24.52 -32.03 20.84
CA ILE A 50 -23.70 -32.42 19.68
C ILE A 50 -24.16 -31.68 18.42
N ALA A 51 -25.47 -31.59 18.18
CA ALA A 51 -26.02 -30.81 17.07
C ALA A 51 -25.64 -29.33 17.17
N ARG A 52 -25.69 -28.76 18.38
CA ARG A 52 -25.29 -27.38 18.64
C ARG A 52 -23.79 -27.15 18.43
N ILE A 53 -22.93 -28.08 18.82
CA ILE A 53 -21.48 -28.01 18.56
C ILE A 53 -21.24 -27.99 17.05
N ALA A 54 -21.86 -28.90 16.28
CA ALA A 54 -21.71 -28.94 14.83
C ALA A 54 -22.19 -27.64 14.17
N GLU A 55 -23.30 -27.06 14.62
CA GLU A 55 -23.80 -25.76 14.15
C GLU A 55 -22.80 -24.63 14.43
N LEU A 56 -22.24 -24.58 15.64
CA LEU A 56 -21.25 -23.58 16.03
C LEU A 56 -19.96 -23.72 15.23
N GLU A 57 -19.50 -24.94 14.98
CA GLU A 57 -18.33 -25.19 14.14
C GLU A 57 -18.53 -24.68 12.70
N GLN A 58 -19.72 -24.90 12.13
CA GLN A 58 -20.06 -24.36 10.81
C GLN A 58 -20.06 -22.83 10.81
N LYS A 59 -20.64 -22.19 11.84
CA LYS A 59 -20.63 -20.73 12.00
C LYS A 59 -19.21 -20.18 12.14
N VAL A 60 -18.36 -20.83 12.92
CA VAL A 60 -16.94 -20.45 13.07
C VAL A 60 -16.20 -20.60 11.75
N ALA A 61 -16.42 -21.70 11.01
CA ALA A 61 -15.81 -21.91 9.71
C ALA A 61 -16.25 -20.84 8.69
N ALA A 62 -17.54 -20.51 8.65
CA ALA A 62 -18.07 -19.44 7.81
C ALA A 62 -17.46 -18.07 8.18
N GLY A 63 -17.42 -17.74 9.48
CA GLY A 63 -16.81 -16.52 9.98
C GLY A 63 -15.33 -16.39 9.60
N ARG A 64 -14.55 -17.48 9.70
CA ARG A 64 -13.14 -17.51 9.28
C ARG A 64 -12.97 -17.26 7.78
N ARG A 65 -13.86 -17.80 6.94
CA ARG A 65 -13.84 -17.54 5.48
C ARG A 65 -14.10 -16.07 5.18
N ILE A 66 -15.12 -15.49 5.81
CA ILE A 66 -15.46 -14.06 5.64
C ILE A 66 -14.30 -13.17 6.10
N ALA A 67 -13.73 -13.44 7.28
CA ALA A 67 -12.58 -12.71 7.80
C ALA A 67 -11.38 -12.78 6.83
N SER A 68 -11.09 -13.97 6.27
CA SER A 68 -10.02 -14.15 5.30
C SER A 68 -10.25 -13.35 4.02
N GLN A 69 -11.49 -13.30 3.52
CA GLN A 69 -11.87 -12.47 2.38
C GLN A 69 -11.68 -10.96 2.66
N HIS A 70 -12.08 -10.50 3.85
CA HIS A 70 -11.87 -9.12 4.25
C HIS A 70 -10.39 -8.76 4.37
N VAL A 71 -9.55 -9.63 4.94
CA VAL A 71 -8.10 -9.42 5.01
C VAL A 71 -7.49 -9.32 3.60
N ALA A 72 -7.89 -10.18 2.67
CA ALA A 72 -7.43 -10.11 1.29
C ALA A 72 -7.86 -8.79 0.61
N ARG A 73 -9.09 -8.35 0.84
CA ARG A 73 -9.60 -7.07 0.32
C ARG A 73 -8.85 -5.88 0.90
N LEU A 74 -8.56 -5.88 2.20
CA LEU A 74 -7.78 -4.81 2.85
C LEU A 74 -6.38 -4.71 2.24
N ARG A 75 -5.68 -5.84 2.07
CA ARG A 75 -4.35 -5.85 1.43
C ARG A 75 -4.38 -5.29 0.01
N LYS A 76 -5.43 -5.59 -0.76
CA LYS A 76 -5.63 -5.03 -2.10
C LYS A 76 -5.80 -3.51 -2.05
N LEU A 77 -6.68 -3.02 -1.18
CA LEU A 77 -6.93 -1.58 -1.01
C LEU A 77 -5.69 -0.83 -0.51
N ASP A 78 -4.91 -1.43 0.39
CA ASP A 78 -3.63 -0.86 0.83
C ASP A 78 -2.64 -0.75 -0.34
N GLY A 79 -2.57 -1.77 -1.20
CA GLY A 79 -1.77 -1.73 -2.42
C GLY A 79 -2.18 -0.61 -3.38
N GLU A 80 -3.50 -0.49 -3.64
CA GLU A 80 -4.06 0.57 -4.48
C GLU A 80 -3.78 1.96 -3.89
N LYS A 81 -3.91 2.11 -2.57
CA LYS A 81 -3.58 3.35 -1.85
C LYS A 81 -2.12 3.75 -2.06
N TRP A 82 -1.18 2.81 -1.90
CA TRP A 82 0.25 3.06 -2.11
C TRP A 82 0.57 3.45 -3.56
N GLU A 83 -0.10 2.85 -4.53
CA GLU A 83 0.05 3.20 -5.94
C GLU A 83 -0.45 4.61 -6.23
N LEU A 84 -1.65 4.96 -5.72
CA LEU A 84 -2.23 6.28 -5.86
C LEU A 84 -1.36 7.35 -5.20
N GLN A 85 -0.83 7.10 -4.00
CA GLN A 85 0.10 8.00 -3.32
C GLN A 85 1.36 8.26 -4.16
N ARG A 86 1.99 7.20 -4.70
CA ARG A 86 3.15 7.36 -5.59
C ARG A 86 2.82 8.12 -6.86
N ARG A 87 1.60 7.97 -7.41
CA ARG A 87 1.16 8.72 -8.58
C ARG A 87 0.95 10.19 -8.26
N LEU A 88 0.35 10.49 -7.11
CA LEU A 88 0.18 11.87 -6.62
C LEU A 88 1.53 12.56 -6.50
N GLU A 89 2.49 11.95 -5.81
CA GLU A 89 3.84 12.52 -5.64
C GLU A 89 4.55 12.80 -6.98
N ARG A 90 4.35 11.94 -7.99
CA ARG A 90 4.89 12.20 -9.33
C ARG A 90 4.24 13.42 -9.98
N MET A 91 2.91 13.50 -9.92
CA MET A 91 2.17 14.63 -10.49
C MET A 91 2.50 15.95 -9.77
N GLU A 92 2.74 15.92 -8.47
CA GLU A 92 3.18 17.09 -7.70
C GLU A 92 4.55 17.58 -8.17
N ARG A 93 5.52 16.68 -8.37
CA ARG A 93 6.84 17.04 -8.93
C ARG A 93 6.76 17.55 -10.37
N GLU A 94 5.90 16.95 -11.20
CA GLU A 94 5.66 17.42 -12.56
C GLU A 94 5.04 18.82 -12.57
N LEU A 95 4.09 19.09 -11.67
CA LEU A 95 3.48 20.40 -11.51
C LEU A 95 4.50 21.45 -11.08
N GLU A 96 5.36 21.13 -10.10
CA GLU A 96 6.43 22.02 -9.64
C GLU A 96 7.40 22.37 -10.79
N SER A 97 7.86 21.37 -11.54
CA SER A 97 8.70 21.57 -12.73
C SER A 97 8.02 22.43 -13.82
N LEU A 98 6.72 22.22 -14.06
CA LEU A 98 5.95 23.04 -14.98
C LEU A 98 5.82 24.49 -14.49
N GLN A 99 5.66 24.71 -13.19
CA GLN A 99 5.62 26.05 -12.61
C GLN A 99 6.96 26.78 -12.77
N GLU A 100 8.08 26.09 -12.52
CA GLU A 100 9.42 26.65 -12.73
C GLU A 100 9.67 27.02 -14.19
N THR A 101 9.32 26.13 -15.12
CA THR A 101 9.48 26.39 -16.56
C THR A 101 8.59 27.54 -17.02
N HIS A 102 7.34 27.61 -16.54
CA HIS A 102 6.44 28.72 -16.81
C HIS A 102 6.99 30.05 -16.28
N ALA A 103 7.51 30.08 -15.05
CA ALA A 103 8.13 31.27 -14.47
C ALA A 103 9.33 31.74 -15.30
N ARG A 104 10.18 30.81 -15.75
CA ARG A 104 11.33 31.11 -16.61
C ARG A 104 10.93 31.69 -17.95
N VAL A 105 9.95 31.08 -18.63
CA VAL A 105 9.44 31.57 -19.92
C VAL A 105 8.80 32.95 -19.77
N THR A 106 8.06 33.17 -18.68
CA THR A 106 7.47 34.47 -18.35
C THR A 106 8.55 35.53 -18.17
N GLN A 107 9.61 35.22 -17.43
CA GLN A 107 10.75 36.13 -17.24
C GLN A 107 11.44 36.46 -18.57
N GLN A 108 11.66 35.47 -19.44
CA GLN A 108 12.27 35.68 -20.76
C GLN A 108 11.40 36.56 -21.66
N ARG A 109 10.08 36.33 -21.66
CA ARG A 109 9.12 37.18 -22.37
C ARG A 109 9.21 38.62 -21.87
N ASP A 110 9.21 38.83 -20.56
CA ASP A 110 9.23 40.17 -19.97
C ASP A 110 10.55 40.90 -20.29
N GLN A 111 11.67 40.20 -20.29
CA GLN A 111 12.96 40.72 -20.74
C GLN A 111 12.93 41.13 -22.22
N LEU A 112 12.40 40.29 -23.10
CA LEU A 112 12.28 40.60 -24.53
C LEU A 112 11.34 41.79 -24.78
N MET A 113 10.23 41.87 -24.05
CA MET A 113 9.32 43.01 -24.11
C MET A 113 9.99 44.31 -23.64
N ALA A 114 10.80 44.25 -22.58
CA ALA A 114 11.57 45.41 -22.12
C ALA A 114 12.59 45.87 -23.18
N VAL A 115 13.31 44.94 -23.81
CA VAL A 115 14.24 45.27 -24.92
C VAL A 115 13.48 45.86 -26.10
N LEU A 116 12.37 45.24 -26.51
CA LEU A 116 11.56 45.74 -27.62
C LEU A 116 11.03 47.17 -27.35
N ASN A 117 10.55 47.42 -26.14
CA ASN A 117 10.06 48.75 -25.75
C ASN A 117 11.20 49.78 -25.76
N ALA A 118 12.39 49.43 -25.25
CA ALA A 118 13.56 50.30 -25.29
C ALA A 118 13.99 50.66 -26.72
N TRP A 119 13.77 49.78 -27.70
CA TRP A 119 14.03 50.05 -29.12
C TRP A 119 12.93 50.89 -29.79
N ALA A 120 11.73 50.90 -29.21
CA ALA A 120 10.57 51.61 -29.74
C ALA A 120 10.42 53.04 -29.18
N GLU A 121 11.17 53.41 -28.14
CA GLU A 121 11.16 54.79 -27.63
C GLU A 121 11.78 55.76 -28.65
N PRO A 122 11.06 56.81 -29.10
CA PRO A 122 11.51 57.67 -30.21
C PRO A 122 12.69 58.60 -29.92
N ASP A 123 13.14 58.73 -28.66
CA ASP A 123 14.13 59.73 -28.22
C ASP A 123 15.32 59.15 -27.43
N GLY A 124 15.42 57.82 -27.28
CA GLY A 124 16.58 57.15 -26.71
C GLY A 124 17.60 56.86 -27.80
N GLY A 125 18.50 57.82 -28.05
CA GLY A 125 19.49 57.80 -29.13
C GLY A 125 19.96 56.40 -29.53
N ALA A 126 19.90 56.13 -30.85
CA ALA A 126 20.52 54.98 -31.47
C ALA A 126 21.88 54.71 -30.80
N PRO A 127 22.27 53.45 -30.54
CA PRO A 127 23.67 53.16 -30.30
C PRO A 127 24.39 53.63 -31.56
N ALA A 128 24.94 54.84 -31.51
CA ALA A 128 25.80 55.36 -32.55
C ALA A 128 26.87 54.28 -32.76
N ASP A 129 27.13 53.97 -34.02
CA ASP A 129 28.14 53.03 -34.49
C ASP A 129 29.53 53.34 -33.89
N ASP A 130 29.75 53.03 -32.62
CA ASP A 130 31.01 53.21 -31.90
C ASP A 130 31.95 52.01 -32.08
N VAL A 131 31.65 51.14 -33.05
CA VAL A 131 32.59 50.10 -33.50
C VAL A 131 33.75 50.75 -34.28
N ALA A 132 33.56 51.95 -34.84
CA ALA A 132 34.60 52.68 -35.55
C ALA A 132 35.66 53.29 -34.61
N ASP A 133 35.28 53.69 -33.40
CA ASP A 133 36.18 54.32 -32.42
C ASP A 133 36.78 53.37 -31.38
N GLN A 134 36.30 52.12 -31.30
CA GLN A 134 36.92 51.06 -30.49
C GLN A 134 38.17 50.43 -31.12
N LEU A 135 38.50 50.72 -32.39
CA LEU A 135 39.72 50.18 -32.99
C LEU A 135 40.94 50.98 -32.52
N SER A 136 41.88 50.26 -31.89
CA SER A 136 43.17 50.83 -31.50
C SER A 136 43.83 51.47 -32.73
N ARG A 137 44.69 52.49 -32.50
CA ARG A 137 45.42 53.16 -33.58
C ARG A 137 46.20 52.18 -34.47
N ALA A 138 46.58 51.01 -33.94
CA ALA A 138 47.24 49.94 -34.68
C ALA A 138 46.28 49.22 -35.64
N GLU A 139 45.05 48.94 -35.22
CA GLU A 139 44.04 48.25 -36.04
C GLU A 139 43.50 49.14 -37.16
N ARG A 140 43.36 50.45 -36.89
CA ARG A 140 43.02 51.44 -37.93
C ARG A 140 44.08 51.49 -39.05
N ARG A 141 45.37 51.45 -38.70
CA ARG A 141 46.47 51.38 -39.68
C ARG A 141 46.49 50.07 -40.45
N ARG A 142 46.08 48.97 -39.82
CA ARG A 142 46.05 47.64 -40.46
C ARG A 142 44.95 47.57 -41.52
N ARG A 143 43.74 48.04 -41.19
CA ARG A 143 42.63 48.12 -42.15
C ARG A 143 42.92 49.07 -43.32
N ALA A 144 43.49 50.24 -43.07
CA ALA A 144 43.86 51.17 -44.14
C ALA A 144 44.87 50.55 -45.13
N ARG A 145 45.81 49.71 -44.64
CA ARG A 145 46.75 48.98 -45.50
C ARG A 145 46.08 47.85 -46.30
N GLU A 146 45.08 47.18 -45.72
CA GLU A 146 44.29 46.15 -46.40
C GLU A 146 43.38 46.74 -47.47
N GLU A 147 42.78 47.91 -47.23
CA GLU A 147 41.98 48.64 -48.23
C GLU A 147 42.81 49.13 -49.41
N LEU A 148 44.03 49.64 -49.15
CA LEU A 148 44.99 50.00 -50.19
C LEU A 148 45.42 48.80 -51.06
N ARG A 149 45.50 47.60 -50.47
CA ARG A 149 45.77 46.36 -51.22
C ARG A 149 44.56 45.85 -52.01
N ARG A 150 43.35 46.18 -51.58
CA ARG A 150 42.09 45.74 -52.21
C ARG A 150 41.61 46.65 -53.33
N ARG A 151 42.17 47.85 -53.49
CA ARG A 151 41.88 48.70 -54.65
C ARG A 151 42.69 48.22 -55.86
N PRO A 152 42.03 47.70 -56.92
CA PRO A 152 42.72 47.47 -58.19
C PRO A 152 43.16 48.81 -58.78
N SER A 153 44.34 48.83 -59.40
CA SER A 153 44.88 49.98 -60.13
C SER A 153 44.06 50.32 -61.36
#